data_AF-A0A345CZT2-F1
#
_entry.id   AF-A0A345CZT2-F1
#
_cell.length_a   1.000
_cell.length_b   1.000
_cell.length_c   1.000
_cell.angle_alpha   90.00
_cell.angle_beta   90.00
_cell.angle_gamma   90.00
#
_symmetry.space_group_name_H-M   'P 1'
#
loop_
_entity.id
_entity.type
_entity.pdbx_description
1 polymer ?
#
loop_
_entity_poly.entity_id
_entity_poly.type
_entity_poly.pdbx_seq_one_letter_code
_entity_poly.pdbx_strand_id
1 'polypeptide(L)'
;MTVKYLDTYSKKWSVAFAGTLSGMYLFFAFPFHLIFAGWLFALRNDYVYGLRQQDIPMALLTWISLLAAISLTTYSIYRQNKNIKLFTSYFHEMDFNTPTKSNISKSWTGLSYLGLDTKNGTILYINHPDTTIFNFFIPKDVRVMGFGMYDWKSVEVEGNTLRIYTGIPALPIVSISTGKANELYEKIHAMRNQNWTYENNVPGYVEHQAQRIAEKNGINLVLPPK
;
A
#
# COMPACT_ATOMS: atom_id res chain seq x y z
N MET A 1 13.17 8.89 -13.02
CA MET A 1 11.88 9.14 -12.35
C MET A 1 10.88 9.47 -13.44
N THR A 2 9.67 8.91 -13.37
CA THR A 2 8.64 9.11 -14.40
C THR A 2 7.29 9.32 -13.75
N VAL A 3 6.59 10.41 -14.09
CA VAL A 3 5.15 10.53 -13.86
C VAL A 3 4.46 9.58 -14.83
N LYS A 4 3.70 8.63 -14.31
CA LYS A 4 3.00 7.62 -15.11
C LYS A 4 1.51 7.92 -15.09
N TYR A 5 0.93 8.08 -16.27
CA TYR A 5 -0.52 8.14 -16.45
C TYR A 5 -1.01 6.72 -16.73
N LEU A 6 -1.70 6.12 -15.78
CA LEU A 6 -2.11 4.72 -15.87
C LEU A 6 -3.59 4.59 -15.57
N ASP A 7 -4.30 3.95 -16.50
CA ASP A 7 -5.66 3.50 -16.25
C ASP A 7 -5.64 2.36 -15.23
N THR A 8 -6.22 2.64 -14.06
CA THR A 8 -6.35 1.70 -12.95
C THR A 8 -7.21 0.49 -13.31
N TYR A 9 -8.12 0.63 -14.27
CA TYR A 9 -9.05 -0.43 -14.68
C TYR A 9 -8.51 -1.29 -15.83
N SER A 10 -7.38 -0.90 -16.43
CA SER A 10 -6.71 -1.73 -17.41
C SER A 10 -6.21 -3.04 -16.79
N LYS A 11 -6.74 -4.18 -17.25
CA LYS A 11 -6.35 -5.50 -16.73
C LYS A 11 -4.90 -5.81 -17.05
N LYS A 12 -4.05 -5.84 -16.03
CA LYS A 12 -2.66 -6.30 -16.12
C LYS A 12 -2.54 -7.73 -15.60
N TRP A 13 -2.92 -8.68 -16.45
CA TRP A 13 -2.95 -10.11 -16.11
C TRP A 13 -1.65 -10.64 -15.50
N SER A 14 -0.50 -10.18 -15.99
CA SER A 14 0.80 -10.59 -15.46
C SER A 14 1.01 -10.15 -14.00
N VAL A 15 0.55 -8.94 -13.65
CA VAL A 15 0.63 -8.41 -12.28
C VAL A 15 -0.36 -9.12 -11.37
N ALA A 16 -1.60 -9.31 -11.83
CA ALA A 16 -2.61 -10.07 -11.10
C ALA A 16 -2.15 -11.49 -10.82
N PHE A 17 -1.62 -12.19 -11.83
CA PHE A 17 -1.10 -13.55 -11.71
C PHE A 17 0.07 -13.63 -10.72
N ALA A 18 1.04 -12.72 -10.83
CA ALA A 18 2.17 -12.67 -9.89
C ALA A 18 1.72 -12.38 -8.45
N GLY A 19 0.79 -11.44 -8.27
CA GLY A 19 0.22 -11.12 -6.96
C GLY A 19 -0.55 -12.31 -6.36
N THR A 20 -1.37 -13.00 -7.16
CA THR A 20 -2.11 -14.20 -6.73
C THR A 20 -1.15 -15.33 -6.35
N LEU A 21 -0.17 -15.66 -7.19
CA LEU A 21 0.81 -16.71 -6.88
C LEU A 21 1.64 -16.38 -5.63
N SER A 22 2.07 -15.13 -5.49
CA SER A 22 2.81 -14.69 -4.30
C SER A 22 1.96 -14.79 -3.04
N GLY A 23 0.68 -14.39 -3.12
CA GLY A 23 -0.29 -14.56 -2.03
C GLY A 23 -0.49 -16.03 -1.68
N MET A 24 -0.72 -16.89 -2.69
CA MET A 24 -0.86 -18.33 -2.48
C MET A 24 0.39 -18.94 -1.84
N TYR A 25 1.58 -18.54 -2.27
CA TYR A 25 2.82 -18.98 -1.64
C TYR A 25 2.87 -18.57 -0.16
N LEU A 26 2.60 -17.29 0.16
CA LEU A 26 2.68 -16.79 1.54
C LEU A 26 1.66 -17.46 2.47
N PHE A 27 0.45 -17.77 1.99
CA PHE A 27 -0.59 -18.40 2.81
C PHE A 27 -0.45 -19.92 2.89
N PHE A 28 -0.18 -20.59 1.77
CA PHE A 28 -0.25 -22.05 1.69
C PHE A 28 1.11 -22.74 1.68
N ALA A 29 2.16 -22.14 1.12
CA ALA A 29 3.45 -22.82 0.98
C ALA A 29 4.45 -22.39 2.07
N PHE A 30 4.46 -21.11 2.43
CA PHE A 30 5.43 -20.53 3.36
C PHE A 30 5.41 -21.18 4.77
N PRO A 31 4.26 -21.50 5.38
CA PRO A 31 4.25 -22.22 6.67
C PRO A 31 4.92 -23.59 6.58
N PHE A 32 4.66 -24.36 5.52
CA PHE A 32 5.29 -25.66 5.31
C PHE A 32 6.76 -25.52 4.96
N HIS A 33 7.14 -24.48 4.22
CA HIS A 33 8.53 -24.19 3.90
C HIS A 33 9.35 -23.91 5.16
N LEU A 34 8.79 -23.13 6.10
CA LEU A 34 9.39 -22.90 7.42
C LEU A 34 9.53 -24.19 8.23
N ILE A 35 8.46 -25.00 8.30
CA ILE A 35 8.46 -26.27 9.03
C ILE A 35 9.50 -27.23 8.44
N PHE A 36 9.55 -27.33 7.11
CA PHE A 36 10.49 -28.20 6.40
C PHE A 36 11.94 -27.75 6.60
N ALA A 37 12.22 -26.45 6.49
CA ALA A 37 13.55 -25.90 6.78
C ALA A 37 13.97 -26.17 8.24
N GLY A 38 13.05 -25.98 9.19
CA GLY A 38 13.29 -26.27 10.60
C GLY A 38 13.55 -27.76 10.87
N TRP A 39 12.79 -28.65 10.22
CA TRP A 39 12.98 -30.09 10.30
C TRP A 39 14.35 -30.53 9.76
N LEU A 40 14.76 -30.01 8.60
CA LEU A 40 16.11 -30.26 8.05
C LEU A 40 17.22 -29.79 9.00
N PHE A 41 17.03 -28.64 9.65
CA PHE A 41 17.99 -28.13 10.63
C PHE A 41 18.05 -28.98 11.90
N ALA A 42 16.93 -29.54 12.34
CA ALA A 42 16.87 -30.44 13.50
C ALA A 42 17.60 -31.77 13.23
N LEU A 43 17.42 -32.34 12.03
CA LEU A 43 18.04 -33.60 11.65
C LEU A 43 19.53 -33.51 11.32
N ARG A 44 20.11 -32.31 11.16
CA ARG A 44 21.48 -32.13 10.63
C ARG A 44 22.56 -33.00 11.30
N ASN A 45 22.42 -33.29 12.59
CA ASN A 45 23.40 -34.02 13.40
C ASN A 45 22.85 -35.36 13.92
N ASP A 46 21.71 -35.84 13.43
CA ASP A 46 21.15 -37.11 13.86
C ASP A 46 22.04 -38.27 13.38
N TYR A 47 22.34 -39.23 14.26
CA TYR A 47 23.24 -40.32 13.95
C TYR A 47 22.65 -41.32 12.94
N VAL A 48 21.33 -41.49 12.94
CA VAL A 48 20.62 -42.50 12.13
C VAL A 48 19.98 -41.88 10.88
N TYR A 49 19.41 -40.69 11.04
CA TYR A 49 18.63 -39.96 10.04
C TYR A 49 19.27 -38.62 9.65
N GLY A 50 20.56 -38.45 9.94
CA GLY A 50 21.31 -37.25 9.63
C GLY A 50 21.36 -36.91 8.15
N LEU A 51 21.57 -35.63 7.85
CA LEU A 51 21.75 -35.16 6.47
C LEU A 51 23.00 -35.81 5.87
N ARG A 52 22.84 -36.53 4.76
CA ARG A 52 23.94 -37.11 4.00
C ARG A 52 24.49 -36.10 3.02
N GLN A 53 25.68 -36.35 2.48
CA GLN A 53 26.34 -35.44 1.54
C GLN A 53 25.49 -35.13 0.29
N GLN A 54 24.68 -36.10 -0.15
CA GLN A 54 23.73 -35.93 -1.26
C GLN A 54 22.52 -35.02 -0.93
N ASP A 55 22.20 -34.83 0.35
CA ASP A 55 21.05 -34.04 0.82
C ASP A 55 21.42 -32.56 1.01
N ILE A 56 22.72 -32.27 1.16
CA ILE A 56 23.26 -30.91 1.37
C ILE A 56 22.75 -29.91 0.32
N PRO A 57 22.78 -30.20 -1.00
CA PRO A 57 22.30 -29.24 -2.00
C PRO A 57 20.81 -28.89 -1.82
N MET A 58 19.97 -29.86 -1.49
CA MET A 58 18.54 -29.64 -1.24
C MET A 58 18.33 -28.79 0.02
N ALA A 59 19.06 -29.09 1.09
CA ALA A 59 18.99 -28.31 2.33
C ALA A 59 19.42 -26.85 2.10
N LEU A 60 20.51 -26.63 1.35
CA LEU A 60 20.96 -25.29 0.99
C LEU A 60 19.92 -24.55 0.13
N LEU A 61 19.35 -25.20 -0.89
CA LEU A 61 18.30 -24.59 -1.73
C LEU A 61 17.07 -24.20 -0.91
N THR A 62 16.67 -25.03 0.04
CA THR A 62 15.54 -24.75 0.95
C THR A 62 15.84 -23.49 1.79
N TRP A 63 17.01 -23.43 2.43
CA TRP A 63 17.38 -22.27 3.24
C TRP A 63 17.58 -20.99 2.43
N ILE A 64 18.22 -21.07 1.25
CA ILE A 64 18.44 -19.91 0.37
C ILE A 64 17.10 -19.38 -0.14
N SER A 65 16.20 -20.24 -0.61
CA SER A 65 14.90 -19.81 -1.12
C SER A 65 14.01 -19.25 -0.02
N LEU A 66 14.07 -19.80 1.19
CA LEU A 66 13.38 -19.27 2.36
C LEU A 66 13.91 -17.88 2.74
N LEU A 67 15.23 -17.72 2.80
CA LEU A 67 15.87 -16.44 3.09
C LEU A 67 15.52 -15.40 2.03
N ALA A 68 15.51 -15.78 0.76
CA ALA A 68 15.10 -14.90 -0.34
C ALA A 68 13.65 -14.44 -0.19
N ALA A 69 12.71 -15.35 0.09
CA ALA A 69 11.29 -15.02 0.27
C ALA A 69 11.07 -14.06 1.45
N ILE A 70 11.72 -14.32 2.59
CA ILE A 70 11.64 -13.44 3.78
C ILE A 70 12.24 -12.08 3.48
N SER A 71 13.45 -12.04 2.91
CA SER A 71 14.16 -10.79 2.61
C SER A 71 13.38 -9.91 1.63
N LEU A 72 12.81 -10.52 0.58
CA LEU A 72 12.06 -9.80 -0.44
C LEU A 72 10.74 -9.23 0.10
N THR A 73 10.02 -10.01 0.90
CA THR A 73 8.75 -9.59 1.51
C THR A 73 8.98 -8.47 2.53
N THR A 74 9.95 -8.65 3.42
CA THR A 74 10.30 -7.63 4.44
C THR A 74 10.82 -6.35 3.80
N TYR A 75 11.67 -6.44 2.78
CA TYR A 75 12.15 -5.29 2.02
C TYR A 75 10.99 -4.53 1.33
N SER A 76 10.05 -5.24 0.72
CA SER A 76 8.88 -4.64 0.05
C SER A 76 7.99 -3.89 1.04
N ILE A 77 7.67 -4.52 2.19
CA ILE A 77 6.89 -3.88 3.27
C ILE A 77 7.63 -2.66 3.83
N TYR A 78 8.93 -2.77 4.07
CA TYR A 78 9.75 -1.65 4.56
C TYR A 78 9.71 -0.47 3.58
N ARG A 79 9.90 -0.72 2.28
CA ARG A 79 9.86 0.31 1.24
C ARG A 79 8.47 0.93 1.09
N GLN A 80 7.40 0.14 1.09
CA GLN A 80 6.02 0.63 1.05
C GLN A 80 5.74 1.61 2.20
N ASN A 81 6.08 1.18 3.43
CA ASN A 81 5.92 1.99 4.62
C ASN A 81 6.77 3.26 4.60
N LYS A 82 8.02 3.16 4.11
CA LYS A 82 8.91 4.31 3.95
C LYS A 82 8.32 5.33 2.97
N ASN A 83 7.81 4.88 1.82
CA ASN A 83 7.21 5.76 0.82
C ASN A 83 5.99 6.49 1.39
N ILE A 84 5.05 5.79 2.04
CA ILE A 84 3.90 6.44 2.70
C ILE A 84 4.39 7.48 3.70
N LYS A 85 5.36 7.12 4.55
CA LYS A 85 5.88 8.02 5.58
C LYS A 85 6.43 9.32 4.99
N LEU A 86 7.12 9.26 3.85
CA LEU A 86 7.65 10.45 3.18
C LEU A 86 6.56 11.46 2.83
N PHE A 87 5.45 10.99 2.24
CA PHE A 87 4.33 11.87 1.89
C PHE A 87 3.57 12.34 3.12
N THR A 88 3.25 11.42 4.05
CA THR A 88 2.48 11.78 5.26
C THR A 88 3.24 12.77 6.14
N SER A 89 4.56 12.61 6.30
CA SER A 89 5.38 13.55 7.09
C SER A 89 5.37 14.94 6.47
N TYR A 90 5.51 15.05 5.15
CA TYR A 90 5.45 16.34 4.46
C TYR A 90 4.10 17.04 4.67
N PHE A 91 2.99 16.36 4.42
CA PHE A 91 1.66 16.97 4.56
C PHE A 91 1.29 17.28 6.02
N HIS A 92 1.88 16.56 6.97
CA HIS A 92 1.75 16.86 8.40
C HIS A 92 2.55 18.11 8.80
N GLU A 93 3.79 18.24 8.32
CA GLU A 93 4.65 19.40 8.60
C GLU A 93 4.09 20.71 8.03
N MET A 94 3.36 20.63 6.91
CA MET A 94 2.69 21.77 6.28
C MET A 94 1.33 22.12 6.92
N ASP A 95 0.95 21.48 8.04
CA ASP A 95 -0.38 21.55 8.67
C ASP A 95 -1.56 21.33 7.69
N PHE A 96 -1.31 20.63 6.58
CA PHE A 96 -2.32 20.38 5.55
C PHE A 96 -3.21 19.18 5.90
N ASN A 97 -2.60 18.11 6.41
CA ASN A 97 -3.30 16.91 6.86
C ASN A 97 -2.62 16.37 8.14
N THR A 98 -3.23 16.65 9.28
CA THR A 98 -2.76 16.28 10.62
C THR A 98 -3.74 15.32 11.32
N PRO A 99 -4.04 14.15 10.72
CA PRO A 99 -5.05 13.24 11.24
C PRO A 99 -4.63 12.67 12.60
N THR A 100 -5.60 12.56 13.51
CA THR A 100 -5.42 11.84 14.77
C THR A 100 -5.27 10.34 14.53
N LYS A 101 -4.64 9.61 15.47
CA LYS A 101 -4.40 8.15 15.33
C LYS A 101 -5.69 7.33 15.11
N SER A 102 -6.83 7.79 15.63
CA SER A 102 -8.13 7.15 15.39
C SER A 102 -8.57 7.31 13.94
N ASN A 103 -8.32 8.47 13.33
CA ASN A 103 -8.69 8.82 11.95
C ASN A 103 -7.71 8.32 10.87
N ILE A 104 -6.69 7.56 11.26
CA ILE A 104 -5.76 6.93 10.33
C ILE A 104 -6.18 5.49 10.09
N SER A 105 -6.29 5.15 8.82
CA SER A 105 -6.41 3.79 8.33
C SER A 105 -5.21 3.47 7.45
N LYS A 106 -4.45 2.43 7.82
CA LYS A 106 -3.24 2.04 7.10
C LYS A 106 -3.16 0.52 7.04
N SER A 107 -2.96 -0.01 5.84
CA SER A 107 -2.65 -1.43 5.66
C SER A 107 -1.33 -1.81 6.35
N TRP A 108 -1.26 -3.02 6.91
CA TRP A 108 -0.04 -3.51 7.58
C TRP A 108 1.17 -3.56 6.65
N THR A 109 0.97 -4.00 5.40
CA THR A 109 2.02 -4.04 4.38
C THR A 109 2.47 -2.65 3.93
N GLY A 110 1.59 -1.65 4.05
CA GLY A 110 1.82 -0.31 3.54
C GLY A 110 1.38 -0.13 2.07
N LEU A 111 0.49 -0.99 1.55
CA LEU A 111 -0.11 -0.84 0.23
C LEU A 111 -1.08 0.34 0.12
N SER A 112 -1.77 0.66 1.21
CA SER A 112 -2.74 1.73 1.29
C SER A 112 -2.67 2.47 2.63
N TYR A 113 -2.99 3.76 2.57
CA TYR A 113 -3.11 4.70 3.67
C TYR A 113 -4.24 5.69 3.37
N LEU A 114 -5.04 5.98 4.40
CA LEU A 114 -6.03 7.03 4.43
C LEU A 114 -5.87 7.81 5.74
N GLY A 115 -5.67 9.12 5.64
CA GLY A 115 -5.66 10.04 6.76
C GLY A 115 -6.84 11.01 6.66
N LEU A 116 -7.74 10.95 7.63
CA LEU A 116 -8.86 11.89 7.74
C LEU A 116 -8.54 12.99 8.77
N ASP A 117 -8.36 14.22 8.32
CA ASP A 117 -8.12 15.36 9.19
C ASP A 117 -9.42 16.10 9.47
N THR A 118 -9.91 15.96 10.69
CA THR A 118 -11.14 16.61 11.18
C THR A 118 -10.96 18.09 11.51
N LYS A 119 -9.72 18.60 11.64
CA LYS A 119 -9.44 20.02 11.91
C LYS A 119 -9.46 20.82 10.62
N ASN A 120 -8.80 20.30 9.58
CA ASN A 120 -8.64 21.01 8.30
C ASN A 120 -9.66 20.59 7.24
N GLY A 121 -10.47 19.56 7.48
CA GLY A 121 -11.45 19.12 6.50
C GLY A 121 -10.83 18.39 5.32
N THR A 122 -9.68 17.74 5.49
CA THR A 122 -8.91 17.13 4.39
C THR A 122 -8.83 15.61 4.52
N ILE A 123 -8.87 14.93 3.39
CA ILE A 123 -8.64 13.50 3.26
C ILE A 123 -7.37 13.31 2.44
N LEU A 124 -6.39 12.61 3.00
CA LEU A 124 -5.18 12.21 2.29
C LEU A 124 -5.23 10.71 2.00
N TYR A 125 -5.26 10.35 0.73
CA TYR A 125 -5.23 8.96 0.26
C TYR A 125 -3.88 8.68 -0.41
N ILE A 126 -3.21 7.62 0.02
CA ILE A 126 -1.96 7.16 -0.57
C ILE A 126 -2.07 5.66 -0.81
N ASN A 127 -1.74 5.20 -2.01
CA ASN A 127 -1.63 3.77 -2.29
C ASN A 127 -0.48 3.45 -3.24
N HIS A 128 -0.02 2.21 -3.20
CA HIS A 128 0.91 1.65 -4.19
C HIS A 128 0.09 0.90 -5.24
N PRO A 129 -0.14 1.48 -6.42
CA PRO A 129 -0.87 0.77 -7.46
C PRO A 129 -0.07 -0.40 -8.03
N ASP A 130 -0.81 -1.45 -8.39
CA ASP A 130 -0.28 -2.67 -9.02
C ASP A 130 0.05 -2.41 -10.50
N THR A 131 1.14 -1.70 -10.75
CA THR A 131 1.51 -1.26 -12.09
C THR A 131 2.30 -2.28 -12.88
N THR A 132 3.23 -3.00 -12.24
CA THR A 132 4.14 -3.98 -12.84
C THR A 132 4.52 -5.05 -11.81
N ILE A 133 4.91 -6.24 -12.27
CA ILE A 133 5.37 -7.33 -11.38
C ILE A 133 6.57 -6.87 -10.54
N PHE A 134 7.48 -6.07 -11.11
CA PHE A 134 8.61 -5.51 -10.37
C PHE A 134 8.17 -4.57 -9.25
N ASN A 135 7.00 -3.92 -9.38
CA ASN A 135 6.48 -3.04 -8.34
C ASN A 135 5.99 -3.82 -7.11
N PHE A 136 5.63 -5.09 -7.29
CA PHE A 136 5.31 -6.01 -6.19
C PHE A 136 6.54 -6.26 -5.31
N PHE A 137 7.71 -6.45 -5.93
CA PHE A 137 8.98 -6.74 -5.24
C PHE A 137 9.81 -5.49 -4.88
N ILE A 138 9.62 -4.42 -5.64
CA ILE A 138 10.34 -3.15 -5.51
C ILE A 138 9.30 -2.03 -5.67
N PRO A 139 8.58 -1.68 -4.59
CA PRO A 139 7.46 -0.74 -4.64
C PRO A 139 8.00 0.67 -4.86
N LYS A 140 8.02 1.09 -6.12
CA LYS A 140 8.46 2.43 -6.58
C LYS A 140 7.31 3.31 -7.02
N ASP A 141 6.22 2.71 -7.49
CA ASP A 141 5.08 3.50 -7.93
C ASP A 141 4.14 3.78 -6.77
N VAL A 142 3.81 5.05 -6.57
CA VAL A 142 2.93 5.55 -5.51
C VAL A 142 1.91 6.48 -6.15
N ARG A 143 0.67 6.40 -5.72
CA ARG A 143 -0.38 7.37 -6.03
C ARG A 143 -0.73 8.09 -4.74
N VAL A 144 -0.85 9.41 -4.83
CA VAL A 144 -1.17 10.30 -3.72
C VAL A 144 -2.29 11.21 -4.18
N MET A 145 -3.37 11.28 -3.42
CA MET A 145 -4.54 12.10 -3.72
C MET A 145 -4.99 12.81 -2.45
N GLY A 146 -5.32 14.09 -2.60
CA GLY A 146 -5.93 14.89 -1.56
C GLY A 146 -7.37 15.21 -1.94
N PHE A 147 -8.26 15.19 -0.97
CA PHE A 147 -9.64 15.64 -1.15
C PHE A 147 -10.02 16.60 -0.03
N GLY A 148 -10.55 17.77 -0.39
CA GLY A 148 -11.38 18.55 0.50
C GLY A 148 -12.79 17.96 0.56
N MET A 149 -13.65 18.48 1.42
CA MET A 149 -15.02 18.00 1.62
C MET A 149 -15.94 18.24 0.41
N TYR A 150 -15.52 19.07 -0.55
CA TYR A 150 -16.28 19.37 -1.77
C TYR A 150 -15.71 18.72 -3.04
N ASP A 151 -14.55 18.04 -2.95
CA ASP A 151 -13.84 17.51 -4.12
C ASP A 151 -14.22 16.06 -4.49
N TRP A 152 -15.11 15.44 -3.71
CA TRP A 152 -15.62 14.09 -3.94
C TRP A 152 -17.15 14.08 -4.03
N LYS A 153 -17.73 13.05 -4.63
CA LYS A 153 -19.17 12.96 -4.93
C LYS A 153 -19.96 12.34 -3.78
N SER A 154 -19.57 11.13 -3.41
CA SER A 154 -20.17 10.35 -2.33
C SER A 154 -19.12 9.49 -1.65
N VAL A 155 -19.46 9.01 -0.46
CA VAL A 155 -18.69 8.01 0.27
C VAL A 155 -19.66 6.92 0.68
N GLU A 156 -19.23 5.67 0.59
CA GLU A 156 -20.03 4.49 0.96
C GLU A 156 -19.16 3.51 1.76
N VAL A 157 -19.80 2.71 2.60
CA VAL A 157 -19.15 1.59 3.28
C VAL A 157 -19.81 0.29 2.87
N GLU A 158 -18.99 -0.65 2.40
CA GLU A 158 -19.38 -2.02 2.12
C GLU A 158 -18.58 -2.97 3.02
N GLY A 159 -19.21 -3.47 4.08
CA GLY A 159 -18.56 -4.27 5.12
C GLY A 159 -17.43 -3.48 5.82
N ASN A 160 -16.19 -3.92 5.65
CA ASN A 160 -15.00 -3.24 6.16
C ASN A 160 -14.31 -2.36 5.09
N THR A 161 -14.96 -2.07 3.97
CA THR A 161 -14.36 -1.28 2.88
C THR A 161 -15.03 0.08 2.78
N LEU A 162 -14.24 1.13 2.99
CA LEU A 162 -14.65 2.51 2.70
C LEU A 162 -14.35 2.83 1.23
N ARG A 163 -15.36 3.29 0.48
CA ARG A 163 -15.25 3.72 -0.92
C ARG A 163 -15.54 5.22 -1.01
N ILE A 164 -14.65 5.96 -1.67
CA ILE A 164 -14.81 7.39 -1.95
C ILE A 164 -14.93 7.54 -3.46
N TYR A 165 -16.03 8.13 -3.90
CA TYR A 165 -16.30 8.41 -5.30
C TYR A 165 -15.70 9.76 -5.67
N THR A 166 -14.66 9.78 -6.50
CA THR A 166 -13.84 10.98 -6.77
C THR A 166 -14.51 11.95 -7.75
N GLY A 167 -15.42 11.46 -8.60
CA GLY A 167 -15.95 12.24 -9.72
C GLY A 167 -15.00 12.37 -10.93
N ILE A 168 -13.83 11.73 -10.89
CA ILE A 168 -12.86 11.68 -11.99
C ILE A 168 -13.17 10.43 -12.85
N PRO A 169 -13.53 10.56 -14.14
CA PRO A 169 -13.87 9.40 -14.99
C PRO A 169 -12.74 8.35 -15.10
N ALA A 170 -11.50 8.82 -15.07
CA ALA A 170 -10.31 7.98 -15.10
C ALA A 170 -10.01 7.22 -13.79
N LEU A 171 -10.62 7.63 -12.67
CA LEU A 171 -10.50 6.98 -11.37
C LEU A 171 -11.75 7.24 -10.54
N PRO A 172 -12.92 6.68 -10.91
CA PRO A 172 -14.18 7.04 -10.29
C PRO A 172 -14.24 6.68 -8.80
N ILE A 173 -13.49 5.66 -8.37
CA ILE A 173 -13.52 5.17 -6.98
C ILE A 173 -12.10 4.99 -6.46
N VAL A 174 -11.87 5.45 -5.22
CA VAL A 174 -10.75 5.02 -4.38
C VAL A 174 -11.31 4.27 -3.18
N SER A 175 -10.66 3.18 -2.78
CA SER A 175 -11.14 2.34 -1.69
C SER A 175 -10.04 1.97 -0.70
N ILE A 176 -10.43 1.79 0.56
CA ILE A 176 -9.57 1.26 1.61
C ILE A 176 -10.33 0.25 2.47
N SER A 177 -9.74 -0.93 2.66
CA SER A 177 -10.25 -1.96 3.56
C SER A 177 -9.66 -1.75 4.97
N THR A 178 -10.52 -1.55 5.96
CA THR A 178 -10.17 -1.27 7.34
C THR A 178 -11.31 -1.59 8.31
N GLY A 179 -10.97 -2.09 9.49
CA GLY A 179 -11.93 -2.31 10.57
C GLY A 179 -12.56 -1.00 11.10
N LYS A 180 -12.04 0.16 10.70
CA LYS A 180 -12.56 1.48 11.07
C LYS A 180 -13.44 2.13 9.99
N ALA A 181 -13.88 1.37 8.98
CA ALA A 181 -14.55 1.94 7.81
C ALA A 181 -15.82 2.73 8.19
N ASN A 182 -16.67 2.16 9.05
CA ASN A 182 -17.88 2.81 9.56
C ASN A 182 -17.55 4.09 10.35
N GLU A 183 -16.56 4.05 11.25
CA GLU A 183 -16.18 5.22 12.05
C GLU A 183 -15.70 6.38 11.17
N LEU A 184 -14.87 6.08 10.16
CA LEU A 184 -14.38 7.08 9.21
C LEU A 184 -15.52 7.63 8.36
N TYR A 185 -16.44 6.79 7.92
CA TYR A 185 -17.62 7.19 7.15
C TYR A 185 -18.51 8.18 7.92
N GLU A 186 -18.81 7.89 9.18
CA GLU A 186 -19.61 8.77 10.04
C GLU A 186 -18.90 10.12 10.24
N LYS A 187 -17.59 10.10 10.46
CA LYS A 187 -16.79 11.33 10.58
C LYS A 187 -16.80 12.15 9.30
N ILE A 188 -16.65 11.52 8.14
CA ILE A 188 -16.72 12.20 6.84
C ILE A 188 -18.11 12.83 6.65
N HIS A 189 -19.19 12.11 7.00
CA HIS A 189 -20.55 12.64 6.94
C HIS A 189 -20.76 13.82 7.87
N ALA A 190 -20.28 13.73 9.12
CA ALA A 190 -20.35 14.83 10.07
C ALA A 190 -19.56 16.05 9.58
N MET A 191 -18.39 15.84 8.98
CA MET A 191 -17.57 16.91 8.40
C MET A 191 -18.26 17.56 7.20
N ARG A 192 -18.97 16.80 6.36
CA ARG A 192 -19.67 17.33 5.19
C ARG A 192 -20.69 18.43 5.53
N ASN A 193 -21.26 18.39 6.73
CA ASN A 193 -22.24 19.37 7.20
C ASN A 193 -21.59 20.66 7.77
N GLN A 194 -20.26 20.76 7.76
CA GLN A 194 -19.52 21.94 8.22
C GLN A 194 -19.12 22.82 7.05
N ASN A 195 -18.88 24.11 7.32
CA ASN A 195 -18.39 25.05 6.33
C ASN A 195 -16.86 25.01 6.27
N TRP A 196 -16.32 24.50 5.17
CA TRP A 196 -14.88 24.45 4.92
C TRP A 196 -14.45 25.56 3.97
N THR A 197 -13.31 26.19 4.25
CA THR A 197 -12.63 27.11 3.35
C THR A 197 -11.20 26.64 3.15
N TYR A 198 -10.80 26.47 1.89
CA TYR A 198 -9.46 26.03 1.52
C TYR A 198 -8.73 27.17 0.80
N GLU A 199 -7.48 27.42 1.18
CA GLU A 199 -6.64 28.43 0.53
C GLU A 199 -6.33 28.08 -0.93
N ASN A 200 -6.22 26.77 -1.21
CA ASN A 200 -5.87 26.23 -2.51
C ASN A 200 -6.88 25.16 -2.94
N ASN A 201 -6.95 24.89 -4.24
CA ASN A 201 -7.55 23.66 -4.73
C ASN A 201 -6.82 22.46 -4.12
N VAL A 202 -7.51 21.71 -3.26
CA VAL A 202 -6.92 20.64 -2.46
C VAL A 202 -6.31 19.53 -3.34
N PRO A 203 -7.06 18.92 -4.29
CA PRO A 203 -6.50 17.94 -5.21
C PRO A 203 -5.25 18.44 -5.96
N GLY A 204 -5.31 19.66 -6.52
CA GLY A 204 -4.20 20.24 -7.28
C GLY A 204 -2.97 20.54 -6.44
N TYR A 205 -3.16 21.03 -5.21
CA TYR A 205 -2.07 21.25 -4.26
C TYR A 205 -1.36 19.94 -3.91
N VAL A 206 -2.14 18.90 -3.59
CA VAL A 206 -1.57 17.58 -3.23
C VAL A 206 -0.85 16.96 -4.40
N GLU A 207 -1.41 17.01 -5.61
CA GLU A 207 -0.76 16.50 -6.83
C GLU A 207 0.58 17.19 -7.09
N HIS A 208 0.60 18.53 -7.03
CA HIS A 208 1.81 19.31 -7.27
C HIS A 208 2.91 19.01 -6.25
N GLN A 209 2.59 18.94 -4.95
CA GLN A 209 3.60 18.60 -3.93
C GLN A 209 4.01 17.13 -3.99
N ALA A 210 3.07 16.22 -4.26
CA ALA A 210 3.38 14.81 -4.43
C ALA A 210 4.38 14.57 -5.57
N GLN A 211 4.25 15.31 -6.68
CA GLN A 211 5.21 15.27 -7.77
C GLN A 211 6.61 15.67 -7.30
N ARG A 212 6.75 16.81 -6.61
CA ARG A 212 8.06 17.29 -6.09
C ARG A 212 8.70 16.31 -5.10
N ILE A 213 7.89 15.72 -4.21
CA ILE A 213 8.36 14.71 -3.24
C ILE A 213 8.84 13.45 -3.99
N ALA A 214 8.08 13.02 -4.99
CA ALA A 214 8.44 11.86 -5.80
C ALA A 214 9.75 12.08 -6.58
N GLU A 215 9.92 13.27 -7.18
CA GLU A 215 11.14 13.68 -7.89
C GLU A 215 12.37 13.63 -6.98
N LYS A 216 12.28 14.27 -5.80
CA LYS A 216 13.38 14.33 -4.83
C LYS A 216 13.80 12.96 -4.30
N ASN A 217 12.88 12.00 -4.23
CA ASN A 217 13.12 10.68 -3.63
C ASN A 217 13.27 9.55 -4.67
N GLY A 218 13.23 9.86 -5.97
CA GLY A 218 13.33 8.86 -7.04
C GLY A 218 12.17 7.86 -7.07
N ILE A 219 10.98 8.30 -6.62
CA ILE A 219 9.73 7.53 -6.60
C ILE A 219 8.97 7.85 -7.90
N ASN A 220 8.20 6.90 -8.43
CA ASN A 220 7.33 7.17 -9.58
C ASN A 220 5.95 7.57 -9.05
N LEU A 221 5.47 8.74 -9.46
CA LEU A 221 4.10 9.16 -9.16
C LEU A 221 3.16 8.60 -10.22
N VAL A 222 2.07 7.97 -9.78
CA VAL A 222 1.01 7.46 -10.65
C VAL A 222 -0.20 8.37 -10.53
N LEU A 223 -0.59 8.93 -11.67
CA LEU A 223 -1.73 9.82 -11.81
C LEU A 223 -2.81 9.17 -12.69
N PRO A 224 -4.09 9.51 -12.48
CA PRO A 224 -5.14 9.11 -13.41
C PRO A 224 -4.84 9.68 -14.82
N PRO A 225 -5.18 8.95 -15.90
CA PRO A 225 -5.05 9.48 -17.25
C PRO A 225 -5.85 10.78 -17.44
N LYS A 226 -5.31 11.67 -18.28
CA LYS A 226 -5.94 12.93 -18.67
C LYS A 226 -7.04 12.72 -19.69
#